data_AF-A0A1L9Q398-F1
#
_entry.id   AF-A0A1L9Q398-F1
#
_cell.length_a   1.000
_cell.length_b   1.000
_cell.length_c   1.000
_cell.angle_alpha   90.00
_cell.angle_beta   90.00
_cell.angle_gamma   90.00
#
_symmetry.space_group_name_H-M   'P 1'
#
loop_
_entity.id
_entity.type
_entity.pdbx_description
1 polymer ?
#
loop_
_entity_poly.entity_id
_entity_poly.type
_entity_poly.pdbx_seq_one_letter_code
_entity_poly.pdbx_strand_id
1 'polypeptide(L)'
;MTELIWRGQVPPLAAPNRNPPDLNNLDQLSYNQAVAYIEDFPDVAERIYRWGLGKENRWRDTPRFYTPTNVVDWHEDINPEATTFSQQEISDNNNGINFPIDQLVRRDKVQALHALHQAGLWTPTEYNAHGFSYLRQAYQNGAELVFNYIAYHARHDLDFARSHPAVPSLHGAFLSSDLVNHLDWLLEIGEHKLFAVWWKYLDTPPTVLNSEGNEVHLNNHSLVTLCENTTLGLANYIRENNNVSLETVDTSNIRGSVWHLALKNTNSNFIDYLARYADRTRIDLLAGHMESPLQAARTLKRFNHFKKLLSTGADPDEMVKLDLLDLPRPSDKWFKTALGFFRNINPNPGQQVSGGTLIHQVIASLHREITEVQSNPHLSTSQKAGKRRRLKTRAADLIRLVRVGSIQGRPDLTTRDERGKTAIALAREHGYHELYAALEPSPLPNIEIPAVRRRDALMPQLQQPGARIPARGHRYPTRSSRLRGA
;
A
#
# COMPACT_ATOMS: atom_id res chain seq x y z
N MET A 1 0.80 -22.84 10.86
CA MET A 1 1.16 -22.77 12.29
C MET A 1 0.95 -21.36 12.84
N THR A 2 1.39 -20.32 12.15
CA THR A 2 1.11 -18.90 12.50
C THR A 2 -0.36 -18.57 12.74
N GLU A 3 -1.29 -19.15 11.98
CA GLU A 3 -2.73 -18.96 12.24
C GLU A 3 -3.18 -19.37 13.65
N LEU A 4 -2.55 -20.38 14.27
CA LEU A 4 -2.88 -20.78 15.64
C LEU A 4 -2.51 -19.66 16.63
N ILE A 5 -1.36 -19.03 16.42
CA ILE A 5 -0.88 -17.91 17.26
C ILE A 5 -1.88 -16.76 17.23
N TRP A 6 -2.38 -16.41 16.05
CA TRP A 6 -3.40 -15.37 15.88
C TRP A 6 -4.78 -15.75 16.44
N ARG A 7 -5.00 -17.03 16.76
CA ARG A 7 -6.15 -17.52 17.54
C ARG A 7 -5.86 -17.59 19.04
N GLY A 8 -4.71 -17.09 19.49
CA GLY A 8 -4.26 -17.14 20.88
C GLY A 8 -3.76 -18.51 21.33
N GLN A 9 -3.39 -19.38 20.39
CA GLN A 9 -2.91 -20.74 20.67
C GLN A 9 -1.44 -20.89 20.26
N VAL A 10 -0.66 -21.61 21.06
CA VAL A 10 0.72 -21.94 20.70
C VAL A 10 0.72 -23.29 19.96
N PRO A 11 1.40 -23.42 18.80
CA PRO A 11 1.52 -24.68 18.10
C PRO A 11 2.13 -25.78 18.99
N PRO A 12 1.69 -27.05 18.86
CA PRO A 12 2.27 -28.15 19.63
C PRO A 12 3.75 -28.33 19.30
N LEU A 13 4.55 -28.65 20.31
CA LEU A 13 5.96 -29.02 20.12
C LEU A 13 6.05 -30.50 19.73
N ALA A 14 6.94 -30.83 18.77
CA ALA A 14 7.27 -32.22 18.50
C ALA A 14 7.92 -32.86 19.74
N ALA A 15 7.69 -34.16 19.96
CA ALA A 15 8.31 -34.86 21.07
C ALA A 15 9.85 -34.74 20.98
N PRO A 16 10.54 -34.31 22.05
CA PRO A 16 11.98 -34.13 22.03
C PRO A 16 12.69 -35.48 21.89
N ASN A 17 13.82 -35.49 21.19
CA ASN A 17 14.65 -36.70 20.97
C ASN A 17 15.55 -37.04 22.17
N ARG A 18 15.29 -36.45 23.35
CA ARG A 18 16.06 -36.66 24.57
C ARG A 18 15.12 -36.90 25.74
N ASN A 19 15.65 -37.45 26.83
CA ASN A 19 14.87 -37.60 28.07
C ASN A 19 14.72 -36.25 28.80
N PRO A 20 13.61 -36.04 29.53
CA PRO A 20 13.46 -34.88 30.40
C PRO A 20 14.62 -34.77 31.40
N PRO A 21 15.02 -33.54 31.79
CA PRO A 21 16.08 -33.35 32.77
C PRO A 21 15.65 -33.84 34.16
N ASP A 22 16.62 -34.31 34.95
CA ASP A 22 16.40 -34.53 36.38
C ASP A 22 16.36 -33.18 37.11
N LEU A 23 15.16 -32.77 37.48
CA LEU A 23 14.91 -31.48 38.13
C LEU A 23 15.46 -31.37 39.56
N ASN A 24 15.94 -32.48 40.14
CA ASN A 24 16.60 -32.49 41.45
C ASN A 24 18.12 -32.24 41.34
N ASN A 25 18.68 -32.35 40.14
CA ASN A 25 20.12 -32.25 39.88
C ASN A 25 20.47 -31.10 38.92
N LEU A 26 19.67 -30.02 38.91
CA LEU A 26 19.88 -28.86 38.03
C LEU A 26 21.27 -28.21 38.22
N ASP A 27 21.85 -28.30 39.42
CA ASP A 27 23.18 -27.77 39.75
C ASP A 27 24.32 -28.36 38.90
N GLN A 28 24.11 -29.53 38.30
CA GLN A 28 25.10 -30.19 37.45
C GLN A 28 25.04 -29.73 35.99
N LEU A 29 24.01 -28.98 35.59
CA LEU A 29 23.81 -28.56 34.22
C LEU A 29 24.71 -27.38 33.88
N SER A 30 25.44 -27.42 32.77
CA SER A 30 26.06 -26.22 32.16
C SER A 30 25.00 -25.24 31.63
N TYR A 31 25.39 -23.99 31.33
CA TYR A 31 24.45 -22.98 30.79
C TYR A 31 23.77 -23.49 29.52
N ASN A 32 24.57 -23.98 28.57
CA ASN A 32 24.08 -24.52 27.30
C ASN A 32 23.16 -25.72 27.48
N GLN A 33 23.44 -26.61 28.45
CA GLN A 33 22.56 -27.73 28.76
C GLN A 33 21.22 -27.25 29.34
N ALA A 34 21.26 -26.30 30.29
CA ALA A 34 20.05 -25.76 30.90
C ALA A 34 19.15 -25.08 29.85
N VAL A 35 19.73 -24.25 28.96
CA VAL A 35 18.97 -23.62 27.87
C VAL A 35 18.42 -24.68 26.91
N ALA A 36 19.22 -25.67 26.52
CA ALA A 36 18.74 -26.73 25.64
C ALA A 36 17.59 -27.56 26.26
N TYR A 37 17.54 -27.70 27.58
CA TYR A 37 16.41 -28.31 28.27
C TYR A 37 15.17 -27.39 28.30
N ILE A 38 15.34 -26.08 28.50
CA ILE A 38 14.24 -25.12 28.36
C ILE A 38 13.65 -25.17 26.95
N GLU A 39 14.50 -25.27 25.93
CA GLU A 39 14.10 -25.35 24.51
C GLU A 39 13.25 -26.60 24.21
N ASP A 40 13.64 -27.75 24.75
CA ASP A 40 13.06 -29.05 24.40
C ASP A 40 11.89 -29.46 25.32
N PHE A 41 11.83 -28.91 26.54
CA PHE A 41 10.82 -29.25 27.54
C PHE A 41 10.17 -27.97 28.12
N PRO A 42 9.18 -27.39 27.40
CA PRO A 42 8.52 -26.16 27.84
C PRO A 42 7.81 -26.26 29.19
N ASP A 43 7.39 -27.46 29.59
CA ASP A 43 6.73 -27.74 30.86
C ASP A 43 7.66 -27.56 32.08
N VAL A 44 8.97 -27.70 31.89
CA VAL A 44 9.97 -27.46 32.93
C VAL A 44 10.72 -26.14 32.74
N ALA A 45 10.40 -25.37 31.69
CA ALA A 45 11.06 -24.11 31.35
C ALA A 45 11.07 -23.12 32.52
N GLU A 46 9.92 -22.91 33.18
CA GLU A 46 9.82 -22.03 34.34
C GLU A 46 10.77 -22.46 35.46
N ARG A 47 10.79 -23.75 35.82
CA ARG A 47 11.59 -24.25 36.94
C ARG A 47 13.07 -24.11 36.67
N ILE A 48 13.52 -24.45 35.47
CA ILE A 48 14.93 -24.29 35.09
C ILE A 48 15.29 -22.80 35.05
N TYR A 49 14.42 -21.95 34.49
CA TYR A 49 14.66 -20.50 34.43
C TYR A 49 14.78 -19.87 35.83
N ARG A 50 13.87 -20.18 36.76
CA ARG A 50 13.96 -19.70 38.15
C ARG A 50 15.19 -20.22 38.87
N TRP A 51 15.60 -21.47 38.62
CA TRP A 51 16.83 -22.02 39.17
C TRP A 51 18.05 -21.19 38.73
N GLY A 52 18.17 -20.86 37.44
CA GLY A 52 19.30 -20.05 36.98
C GLY A 52 19.26 -18.59 37.43
N LEU A 53 18.08 -18.04 37.78
CA LEU A 53 17.97 -16.73 38.45
C LEU A 53 18.52 -16.77 39.90
N GLY A 54 18.51 -17.94 40.54
CA GLY A 54 19.04 -18.14 41.89
C GLY A 54 20.55 -18.42 41.94
N LYS A 55 21.21 -18.57 40.78
CA LYS A 55 22.63 -18.95 40.70
C LYS A 55 23.46 -17.82 40.12
N GLU A 56 24.49 -17.44 40.85
CA GLU A 56 25.52 -16.50 40.41
C GLU A 56 26.16 -17.00 39.10
N ASN A 57 26.44 -16.10 38.16
CA ASN A 57 27.02 -16.39 36.85
C ASN A 57 26.18 -17.26 35.89
N ARG A 58 24.91 -17.55 36.20
CA ARG A 58 24.00 -18.24 35.25
C ARG A 58 23.19 -17.25 34.44
N TRP A 59 22.16 -16.66 35.04
CA TRP A 59 21.48 -15.49 34.47
C TRP A 59 20.83 -14.64 35.57
N ARG A 60 21.25 -14.81 36.84
CA ARG A 60 20.82 -13.99 37.98
C ARG A 60 20.98 -12.49 37.72
N ASP A 61 22.07 -12.12 37.07
CA ASP A 61 22.44 -10.73 36.82
C ASP A 61 22.02 -10.27 35.42
N THR A 62 21.11 -11.01 34.76
CA THR A 62 20.63 -10.64 33.42
C THR A 62 19.64 -9.49 33.55
N PRO A 63 19.96 -8.30 33.02
CA PRO A 63 19.06 -7.16 33.05
C PRO A 63 17.79 -7.41 32.22
N ARG A 64 16.75 -6.65 32.54
CA ARG A 64 15.46 -6.66 31.83
C ARG A 64 15.20 -5.28 31.26
N PHE A 65 14.90 -5.23 29.97
CA PHE A 65 14.76 -3.97 29.25
C PHE A 65 13.34 -3.80 28.73
N TYR A 66 12.47 -3.20 29.54
CA TYR A 66 11.07 -2.97 29.17
C TYR A 66 10.92 -1.83 28.15
N THR A 67 11.87 -0.90 28.13
CA THR A 67 11.84 0.28 27.27
C THR A 67 13.20 0.53 26.64
N PRO A 68 13.28 1.29 25.53
CA PRO A 68 14.55 1.77 24.98
C PRO A 68 15.46 2.43 26.03
N THR A 69 14.88 3.26 26.89
CA THR A 69 15.61 3.98 27.95
C THR A 69 16.31 3.01 28.91
N ASN A 70 15.66 1.90 29.30
CA ASN A 70 16.30 0.93 30.19
C ASN A 70 17.57 0.30 29.59
N VAL A 71 17.64 0.15 28.26
CA VAL A 71 18.85 -0.37 27.61
C VAL A 71 19.97 0.66 27.66
N VAL A 72 19.63 1.93 27.45
CA VAL A 72 20.59 3.05 27.50
C VAL A 72 21.14 3.21 28.91
N ASP A 73 20.26 3.32 29.91
CA ASP A 73 20.63 3.49 31.32
C ASP A 73 21.59 2.38 31.76
N TRP A 74 21.33 1.13 31.36
CA TRP A 74 22.19 0.01 31.69
C TRP A 74 23.58 0.08 31.05
N HIS A 75 23.66 0.51 29.79
CA HIS A 75 24.96 0.72 29.14
C HIS A 75 25.73 1.90 29.73
N GLU A 76 25.04 2.98 30.12
CA GLU A 76 25.61 4.12 30.82
C GLU A 76 26.10 3.73 32.23
N ASP A 77 25.38 2.85 32.94
CA ASP A 77 25.82 2.35 34.25
C ASP A 77 27.11 1.51 34.16
N ILE A 78 27.27 0.72 33.09
CA ILE A 78 28.47 -0.09 32.87
C ILE A 78 29.65 0.77 32.38
N ASN A 79 29.38 1.74 31.51
CA ASN A 79 30.39 2.63 30.95
C ASN A 79 29.95 4.11 31.04
N PRO A 80 30.09 4.73 32.23
CA PRO A 80 29.54 6.07 32.50
C PRO A 80 30.29 7.21 31.80
N GLU A 81 31.46 6.93 31.23
CA GLU A 81 32.24 7.93 30.48
C GLU A 81 31.82 8.02 29.01
N ALA A 82 31.01 7.07 28.51
CA ALA A 82 30.57 7.04 27.12
C ALA A 82 29.36 7.97 26.89
N THR A 83 29.53 8.99 26.04
CA THR A 83 28.42 9.86 25.59
C THR A 83 27.68 9.29 24.36
N THR A 84 28.28 8.32 23.68
CA THR A 84 27.73 7.55 22.56
C THR A 84 28.41 6.18 22.57
N PHE A 85 27.68 5.11 22.22
CA PHE A 85 28.24 3.76 22.22
C PHE A 85 28.62 3.30 20.81
N SER A 86 29.87 2.90 20.62
CA SER A 86 30.30 2.15 19.44
C SER A 86 29.77 0.72 19.49
N GLN A 87 29.68 0.05 18.33
CA GLN A 87 29.27 -1.36 18.27
C GLN A 87 30.22 -2.28 19.05
N GLN A 88 31.50 -1.91 19.16
CA GLN A 88 32.47 -2.65 19.98
C GLN A 88 32.17 -2.48 21.47
N GLU A 89 31.92 -1.27 21.95
CA GLU A 89 31.58 -1.01 23.36
C GLU A 89 30.28 -1.71 23.78
N ILE A 90 29.27 -1.73 22.91
CA ILE A 90 28.03 -2.51 23.14
C ILE A 90 28.36 -4.00 23.28
N SER A 91 29.22 -4.53 22.40
CA SER A 91 29.65 -5.92 22.46
C SER A 91 30.45 -6.21 23.73
N ASP A 92 31.31 -5.30 24.16
CA ASP A 92 32.16 -5.45 25.35
C ASP A 92 31.32 -5.39 26.63
N ASN A 93 30.35 -4.48 26.71
CA ASN A 93 29.38 -4.39 27.81
C ASN A 93 28.55 -5.67 27.95
N ASN A 94 28.26 -6.35 26.83
CA ASN A 94 27.51 -7.59 26.80
C ASN A 94 28.38 -8.85 27.03
N ASN A 95 29.71 -8.71 27.02
CA ASN A 95 30.62 -9.84 27.06
C ASN A 95 30.57 -10.56 28.42
N GLY A 96 30.54 -11.88 28.40
CA GLY A 96 30.46 -12.71 29.61
C GLY A 96 29.08 -12.78 30.27
N ILE A 97 28.07 -12.08 29.75
CA ILE A 97 26.68 -12.15 30.23
C ILE A 97 25.90 -13.17 29.41
N ASN A 98 25.15 -14.01 30.11
CA ASN A 98 24.31 -15.04 29.51
C ASN A 98 22.88 -14.53 29.32
N PHE A 99 22.42 -14.45 28.06
CA PHE A 99 21.07 -14.01 27.71
C PHE A 99 20.22 -15.19 27.20
N PRO A 100 19.59 -15.98 28.09
CA PRO A 100 18.82 -17.15 27.68
C PRO A 100 17.62 -16.78 26.80
N ILE A 101 16.93 -15.66 27.08
CA ILE A 101 15.78 -15.21 26.29
C ILE A 101 16.18 -14.89 24.84
N ASP A 102 17.29 -14.16 24.65
CA ASP A 102 17.83 -13.88 23.32
C ASP A 102 18.03 -15.15 22.50
N GLN A 103 18.60 -16.19 23.12
CA GLN A 103 18.83 -17.47 22.45
C GLN A 103 17.53 -18.16 22.08
N LEU A 104 16.52 -18.15 22.95
CA LEU A 104 15.20 -18.73 22.68
C LEU A 104 14.48 -17.99 21.54
N VAL A 105 14.58 -16.66 21.50
CA VAL A 105 14.01 -15.83 20.43
C VAL A 105 14.68 -16.13 19.10
N ARG A 106 16.02 -16.12 19.04
CA ARG A 106 16.77 -16.39 17.80
C ARG A 106 16.51 -17.79 17.23
N ARG A 107 16.19 -18.76 18.09
CA ARG A 107 15.97 -20.17 17.71
C ARG A 107 14.49 -20.54 17.52
N ASP A 108 13.60 -19.56 17.50
CA ASP A 108 12.15 -19.72 17.29
C ASP A 108 11.45 -20.63 18.31
N LYS A 109 11.85 -20.56 19.59
CA LYS A 109 11.39 -21.47 20.66
C LYS A 109 10.12 -20.95 21.33
N VAL A 110 9.04 -20.79 20.55
CA VAL A 110 7.80 -20.15 20.99
C VAL A 110 7.12 -20.83 22.18
N GLN A 111 7.21 -22.15 22.33
CA GLN A 111 6.58 -22.87 23.45
C GLN A 111 7.28 -22.59 24.78
N ALA A 112 8.62 -22.61 24.78
CA ALA A 112 9.41 -22.27 25.95
C ALA A 112 9.16 -20.81 26.36
N LEU A 113 9.22 -19.91 25.38
CA LEU A 113 8.93 -18.49 25.56
C LEU A 113 7.50 -18.24 26.08
N HIS A 114 6.51 -18.97 25.57
CA HIS A 114 5.14 -18.91 26.08
C HIS A 114 5.06 -19.32 27.56
N ALA A 115 5.70 -20.43 27.95
CA ALA A 115 5.73 -20.87 29.35
C ALA A 115 6.38 -19.82 30.26
N LEU A 116 7.50 -19.22 29.82
CA LEU A 116 8.17 -18.14 30.55
C LEU A 116 7.30 -16.88 30.65
N HIS A 117 6.57 -16.54 29.59
CA HIS A 117 5.62 -15.42 29.60
C HIS A 117 4.46 -15.65 30.58
N GLN A 118 3.85 -16.85 30.59
CA GLN A 118 2.80 -17.20 31.55
C GLN A 118 3.30 -17.13 33.00
N ALA A 119 4.57 -17.45 33.24
CA ALA A 119 5.21 -17.36 34.55
C ALA A 119 5.65 -15.93 34.95
N GLY A 120 5.45 -14.93 34.09
CA GLY A 120 5.91 -13.55 34.30
C GLY A 120 7.43 -13.39 34.23
N LEU A 121 8.12 -14.34 33.61
CA LEU A 121 9.59 -14.39 33.50
C LEU A 121 10.11 -13.85 32.17
N TRP A 122 9.23 -13.43 31.25
CA TRP A 122 9.54 -12.80 29.96
C TRP A 122 8.34 -11.98 29.48
N THR A 123 8.60 -10.80 28.93
CA THR A 123 7.54 -9.97 28.33
C THR A 123 7.84 -9.79 26.83
N PRO A 124 6.90 -10.11 25.92
CA PRO A 124 7.16 -10.06 24.48
C PRO A 124 7.60 -8.70 23.92
N THR A 125 7.17 -7.60 24.55
CA THR A 125 7.44 -6.21 24.13
C THR A 125 8.76 -5.64 24.67
N GLU A 126 9.63 -6.47 25.22
CA GLU A 126 10.95 -6.08 25.73
C GLU A 126 12.01 -5.95 24.64
N TYR A 127 13.15 -5.40 25.04
CA TYR A 127 14.38 -5.26 24.28
C TYR A 127 15.44 -6.22 24.79
N ASN A 128 16.41 -6.53 23.94
CA ASN A 128 17.63 -7.20 24.35
C ASN A 128 18.73 -6.19 24.73
N ALA A 129 19.83 -6.71 25.28
CA ALA A 129 20.99 -5.92 25.69
C ALA A 129 21.79 -5.31 24.53
N HIS A 130 21.44 -5.67 23.28
CA HIS A 130 22.01 -5.02 22.11
C HIS A 130 21.17 -3.83 21.63
N GLY A 131 20.06 -3.51 22.30
CA GLY A 131 19.19 -2.39 21.90
C GLY A 131 18.18 -2.73 20.81
N PHE A 132 17.92 -3.99 20.51
CA PHE A 132 16.85 -4.37 19.58
C PHE A 132 15.62 -4.87 20.32
N SER A 133 14.43 -4.50 19.85
CA SER A 133 13.20 -5.14 20.34
C SER A 133 13.24 -6.64 20.02
N TYR A 134 12.64 -7.47 20.89
CA TYR A 134 12.56 -8.90 20.61
C TYR A 134 11.79 -9.21 19.33
N LEU A 135 10.86 -8.33 18.92
CA LEU A 135 10.16 -8.43 17.64
C LEU A 135 11.15 -8.30 16.45
N ARG A 136 12.02 -7.28 16.47
CA ARG A 136 13.06 -7.10 15.44
C ARG A 136 14.07 -8.23 15.45
N GLN A 137 14.51 -8.66 16.63
CA GLN A 137 15.45 -9.78 16.75
C GLN A 137 14.87 -11.06 16.17
N ALA A 138 13.59 -11.37 16.46
CA ALA A 138 12.92 -12.53 15.89
C ALA A 138 12.89 -12.48 14.36
N TYR A 139 12.53 -11.33 13.78
CA TYR A 139 12.50 -11.13 12.33
C TYR A 139 13.88 -11.35 11.69
N GLN A 140 14.93 -10.72 12.23
CA GLN A 140 16.29 -10.82 11.71
C GLN A 140 16.87 -12.25 11.74
N ASN A 141 16.33 -13.11 12.61
CA ASN A 141 16.75 -14.51 12.73
C ASN A 141 15.81 -15.49 12.03
N GLY A 142 14.79 -15.01 11.32
CA GLY A 142 13.80 -15.87 10.67
C GLY A 142 12.95 -16.68 11.66
N ALA A 143 12.82 -16.22 12.91
CA ALA A 143 12.04 -16.88 13.95
C ALA A 143 10.55 -16.54 13.79
N GLU A 144 9.92 -17.16 12.79
CA GLU A 144 8.56 -16.84 12.34
C GLU A 144 7.50 -16.99 13.45
N LEU A 145 7.57 -18.08 14.24
CA LEU A 145 6.57 -18.33 15.28
C LEU A 145 6.70 -17.32 16.42
N VAL A 146 7.92 -17.05 16.89
CA VAL A 146 8.20 -16.07 17.95
C VAL A 146 7.86 -14.67 17.47
N PHE A 147 8.20 -14.30 16.24
CA PHE A 147 7.82 -13.01 15.64
C PHE A 147 6.30 -12.79 15.70
N ASN A 148 5.53 -13.78 15.22
CA ASN A 148 4.06 -13.70 15.26
C ASN A 148 3.51 -13.73 16.69
N TYR A 149 4.15 -14.46 17.60
CA TYR A 149 3.76 -14.52 19.01
C TYR A 149 3.93 -13.16 19.69
N ILE A 150 5.07 -12.51 19.47
CA ILE A 150 5.33 -11.17 19.98
C ILE A 150 4.34 -10.17 19.37
N ALA A 151 4.15 -10.20 18.06
CA ALA A 151 3.21 -9.30 17.39
C ALA A 151 1.76 -9.49 17.87
N TYR A 152 1.33 -10.73 18.11
CA TYR A 152 0.03 -11.01 18.71
C TYR A 152 -0.08 -10.36 20.09
N HIS A 153 0.88 -10.55 20.98
CA HIS A 153 0.82 -9.98 22.33
C HIS A 153 0.98 -8.45 22.36
N ALA A 154 1.74 -7.88 21.44
CA ALA A 154 1.94 -6.44 21.31
C ALA A 154 0.76 -5.71 20.64
N ARG A 155 -0.24 -6.43 20.09
CA ARG A 155 -1.28 -5.84 19.24
C ARG A 155 -2.10 -4.70 19.89
N HIS A 156 -2.15 -4.65 21.22
CA HIS A 156 -2.86 -3.64 22.02
C HIS A 156 -1.91 -2.69 22.77
N ASP A 157 -0.59 -2.85 22.59
CA ASP A 157 0.42 -2.06 23.25
C ASP A 157 0.81 -0.86 22.37
N LEU A 158 0.19 0.29 22.65
CA LEU A 158 0.39 1.53 21.91
C LEU A 158 1.79 2.11 22.13
N ASP A 159 2.34 1.97 23.33
CA ASP A 159 3.66 2.48 23.67
C ASP A 159 4.74 1.67 22.94
N PHE A 160 4.59 0.35 22.90
CA PHE A 160 5.48 -0.49 22.10
C PHE A 160 5.36 -0.17 20.61
N ALA A 161 4.13 -0.02 20.08
CA ALA A 161 3.92 0.32 18.68
C ALA A 161 4.58 1.66 18.29
N ARG A 162 4.64 2.63 19.21
CA ARG A 162 5.33 3.94 19.04
C ARG A 162 6.83 3.89 19.27
N SER A 163 7.30 2.93 20.06
CA SER A 163 8.73 2.80 20.36
C SER A 163 9.53 2.38 19.11
N HIS A 164 10.84 2.68 19.11
CA HIS A 164 11.71 2.33 18.00
C HIS A 164 12.10 0.84 18.04
N PRO A 165 12.13 0.12 16.90
CA PRO A 165 12.54 -1.28 16.87
C PRO A 165 14.02 -1.51 17.21
N ALA A 166 14.84 -0.44 17.17
CA ALA A 166 16.20 -0.40 17.69
C ALA A 166 16.45 0.91 18.43
N VAL A 167 17.19 0.86 19.54
CA VAL A 167 17.48 2.02 20.38
C VAL A 167 18.40 3.01 19.63
N PRO A 168 17.92 4.21 19.27
CA PRO A 168 18.68 5.11 18.39
C PRO A 168 20.03 5.56 18.95
N SER A 169 20.12 5.78 20.28
CA SER A 169 21.38 6.20 20.94
C SER A 169 22.47 5.13 20.89
N LEU A 170 22.12 3.85 20.73
CA LEU A 170 23.07 2.74 20.63
C LEU A 170 23.51 2.44 19.19
N HIS A 171 22.67 2.76 18.20
CA HIS A 171 22.94 2.41 16.80
C HIS A 171 23.12 3.62 15.88
N GLY A 172 23.07 4.83 16.43
CA GLY A 172 23.33 6.08 15.74
C GLY A 172 22.18 6.55 14.84
N ALA A 173 22.35 7.78 14.32
CA ALA A 173 21.33 8.47 13.57
C ALA A 173 20.96 7.80 12.22
N PHE A 174 21.85 6.96 11.67
CA PHE A 174 21.66 6.29 10.38
C PHE A 174 20.51 5.28 10.36
N LEU A 175 20.13 4.72 11.52
CA LEU A 175 18.91 3.91 11.64
C LEU A 175 17.66 4.75 11.95
N SER A 176 17.80 6.05 12.23
CA SER A 176 16.76 6.89 12.84
C SER A 176 16.07 7.90 11.90
N SER A 177 16.63 8.20 10.73
CA SER A 177 16.04 9.23 9.86
C SER A 177 14.68 8.83 9.28
N ASP A 178 14.48 7.53 9.04
CA ASP A 178 13.31 7.01 8.31
C ASP A 178 12.53 5.93 9.08
N LEU A 179 12.95 5.55 10.30
CA LEU A 179 12.26 4.57 11.14
C LEU A 179 11.97 5.16 12.51
N VAL A 180 10.76 5.68 12.68
CA VAL A 180 10.36 6.37 13.92
C VAL A 180 9.73 5.40 14.90
N ASN A 181 9.17 4.28 14.43
CA ASN A 181 8.46 3.34 15.28
C ASN A 181 8.33 1.93 14.66
N HIS A 182 7.77 0.99 15.41
CA HIS A 182 7.58 -0.40 14.94
C HIS A 182 6.64 -0.50 13.73
N LEU A 183 5.65 0.40 13.59
CA LEU A 183 4.69 0.37 12.48
C LEU A 183 5.32 0.84 11.17
N ASP A 184 6.18 1.86 11.23
CA ASP A 184 7.03 2.27 10.11
C ASP A 184 7.93 1.11 9.68
N TRP A 185 8.55 0.44 10.65
CA TRP A 185 9.43 -0.69 10.39
C TRP A 185 8.70 -1.87 9.73
N LEU A 186 7.47 -2.19 10.15
CA LEU A 186 6.68 -3.21 9.49
C LEU A 186 6.39 -2.87 8.01
N LEU A 187 6.19 -1.59 7.70
CA LEU A 187 6.00 -1.16 6.31
C LEU A 187 7.30 -1.26 5.50
N GLU A 188 8.43 -0.88 6.08
CA GLU A 188 9.76 -0.99 5.44
C GLU A 188 10.10 -2.43 5.08
N ILE A 189 9.88 -3.38 6.00
CA ILE A 189 10.20 -4.80 5.76
C ILE A 189 9.13 -5.54 4.93
N GLY A 190 8.09 -4.85 4.47
CA GLY A 190 7.04 -5.40 3.60
C GLY A 190 5.93 -6.18 4.32
N GLU A 191 5.85 -6.12 5.65
CA GLU A 191 4.85 -6.80 6.48
C GLU A 191 3.51 -6.04 6.53
N HIS A 192 3.00 -5.65 5.36
CA HIS A 192 1.80 -4.80 5.23
C HIS A 192 0.53 -5.42 5.84
N LYS A 193 0.43 -6.76 5.82
CA LYS A 193 -0.70 -7.47 6.46
C LYS A 193 -0.66 -7.32 7.97
N LEU A 194 0.52 -7.49 8.56
CA LEU A 194 0.71 -7.35 10.00
C LEU A 194 0.49 -5.90 10.44
N PHE A 195 1.05 -4.95 9.68
CA PHE A 195 0.75 -3.52 9.87
C PHE A 195 -0.77 -3.28 9.91
N ALA A 196 -1.52 -3.76 8.92
CA ALA A 196 -2.96 -3.54 8.84
C ALA A 196 -3.75 -4.20 9.99
N VAL A 197 -3.27 -5.33 10.52
CA VAL A 197 -3.87 -5.99 11.68
C VAL A 197 -3.61 -5.17 12.94
N TRP A 198 -2.34 -4.81 13.18
CA TRP A 198 -1.93 -4.10 14.38
C TRP A 198 -2.56 -2.71 14.44
N TRP A 199 -2.56 -1.99 13.32
CA TRP A 199 -3.18 -0.67 13.19
C TRP A 199 -4.64 -0.67 13.62
N LYS A 200 -5.42 -1.68 13.22
CA LYS A 200 -6.83 -1.83 13.64
C LYS A 200 -7.01 -2.07 15.14
N TYR A 201 -6.09 -2.80 15.76
CA TYR A 201 -6.16 -3.08 17.19
C TYR A 201 -5.78 -1.88 18.05
N LEU A 202 -4.84 -1.04 17.59
CA LEU A 202 -4.43 0.20 18.25
C LEU A 202 -5.51 1.28 18.20
N ASP A 203 -6.34 1.23 17.15
CA ASP A 203 -7.45 2.15 16.91
C ASP A 203 -8.72 1.81 17.71
N THR A 204 -8.76 0.65 18.37
CA THR A 204 -9.87 0.33 19.27
C THR A 204 -9.65 1.12 20.57
N PRO A 205 -10.52 2.08 20.95
CA PRO A 205 -10.26 2.93 22.10
C PRO A 205 -10.05 2.06 23.34
N PRO A 206 -8.95 2.26 24.11
CA PRO A 206 -8.92 1.75 25.46
C PRO A 206 -10.13 2.34 26.17
N THR A 207 -10.83 1.54 26.96
CA THR A 207 -12.02 1.94 27.74
C THR A 207 -11.80 3.10 28.71
N VAL A 208 -10.62 3.71 28.69
CA VAL A 208 -10.22 4.87 29.48
C VAL A 208 -9.88 6.01 28.52
N LEU A 209 -10.85 6.91 28.36
CA LEU A 209 -10.70 8.23 27.76
C LEU A 209 -9.56 9.00 28.43
N ASN A 210 -8.63 9.51 27.62
CA ASN A 210 -7.92 10.78 27.74
C ASN A 210 -6.47 10.63 27.26
N SER A 211 -6.12 11.31 26.17
CA SER A 211 -4.95 12.19 26.12
C SER A 211 -4.75 12.73 24.70
N GLU A 212 -4.60 14.03 24.60
CA GLU A 212 -4.29 14.82 23.40
C GLU A 212 -2.88 14.54 22.83
N GLY A 213 -2.24 13.44 23.20
CA GLY A 213 -0.92 12.98 22.73
C GLY A 213 -0.96 11.54 22.20
N ASN A 214 -2.14 11.01 21.91
CA ASN A 214 -2.34 9.60 21.56
C ASN A 214 -2.37 9.29 20.05
N GLU A 215 -1.81 10.15 19.21
CA GLU A 215 -1.72 9.85 17.77
C GLU A 215 -0.46 9.04 17.45
N VAL A 216 -0.62 8.01 16.61
CA VAL A 216 0.51 7.29 16.03
C VAL A 216 0.93 8.05 14.78
N HIS A 217 2.13 8.63 14.80
CA HIS A 217 2.69 9.31 13.64
C HIS A 217 3.48 8.34 12.77
N LEU A 218 3.10 8.24 11.49
CA LEU A 218 3.89 7.57 10.46
C LEU A 218 4.77 8.59 9.75
N ASN A 219 6.00 8.21 9.44
CA ASN A 219 6.87 9.08 8.66
C ASN A 219 6.45 9.13 7.18
N ASN A 220 7.00 10.09 6.44
CA ASN A 220 6.61 10.29 5.04
C ASN A 220 6.93 9.09 4.14
N HIS A 221 8.03 8.36 4.40
CA HIS A 221 8.39 7.16 3.65
C HIS A 221 7.32 6.08 3.82
N SER A 222 6.88 5.82 5.05
CA SER A 222 5.78 4.91 5.38
C SER A 222 4.46 5.31 4.71
N LEU A 223 4.14 6.60 4.68
CA LEU A 223 2.93 7.11 3.99
C LEU A 223 3.00 6.86 2.47
N VAL A 224 4.16 7.09 1.85
CA VAL A 224 4.40 6.72 0.44
C VAL A 224 4.22 5.21 0.24
N THR A 225 4.84 4.40 1.09
CA THR A 225 4.73 2.93 1.04
C THR A 225 3.28 2.46 1.18
N LEU A 226 2.48 3.12 2.01
CA LEU A 226 1.05 2.89 2.10
C LEU A 226 0.32 3.25 0.81
N CYS A 227 0.60 4.42 0.20
CA CYS A 227 0.03 4.76 -1.11
C CYS A 227 0.33 3.68 -2.17
N GLU A 228 1.52 3.07 -2.10
CA GLU A 228 1.98 2.03 -3.02
C GLU A 228 1.43 0.63 -2.73
N ASN A 229 0.89 0.33 -1.55
CA ASN A 229 0.52 -1.06 -1.19
C ASN A 229 -0.87 -1.21 -0.55
N THR A 230 -1.52 -0.11 -0.17
CA THR A 230 -2.80 -0.17 0.56
C THR A 230 -3.99 -0.54 -0.34
N THR A 231 -5.05 -1.03 0.29
CA THR A 231 -6.35 -1.25 -0.36
C THR A 231 -7.27 -0.07 -0.11
N LEU A 232 -8.33 0.08 -0.93
CA LEU A 232 -9.38 1.07 -0.67
C LEU A 232 -9.96 0.97 0.76
N GLY A 233 -10.19 -0.24 1.24
CA GLY A 233 -10.76 -0.47 2.57
C GLY A 233 -9.82 0.00 3.68
N LEU A 234 -8.53 -0.34 3.58
CA LEU A 234 -7.53 0.08 4.56
C LEU A 234 -7.27 1.59 4.49
N ALA A 235 -7.20 2.18 3.29
CA ALA A 235 -7.04 3.63 3.14
C ALA A 235 -8.19 4.43 3.74
N ASN A 236 -9.45 4.02 3.51
CA ASN A 236 -10.61 4.62 4.16
C ASN A 236 -10.52 4.46 5.68
N TYR A 237 -10.19 3.25 6.15
CA TYR A 237 -10.09 2.95 7.57
C TYR A 237 -9.08 3.86 8.30
N ILE A 238 -7.85 3.94 7.79
CA ILE A 238 -6.77 4.72 8.41
C ILE A 238 -7.11 6.22 8.39
N ARG A 239 -7.78 6.70 7.34
CA ARG A 239 -8.29 8.08 7.27
C ARG A 239 -9.37 8.36 8.32
N GLU A 240 -10.41 7.53 8.34
CA GLU A 240 -11.63 7.79 9.10
C GLU A 240 -11.43 7.66 10.61
N ASN A 241 -10.50 6.79 11.05
CA ASN A 241 -10.32 6.52 12.47
C ASN A 241 -9.03 7.13 13.06
N ASN A 242 -7.99 7.38 12.24
CA ASN A 242 -6.69 7.84 12.74
C ASN A 242 -6.23 9.18 12.15
N ASN A 243 -7.08 9.85 11.36
CA ASN A 243 -6.79 11.14 10.75
C ASN A 243 -5.53 11.15 9.86
N VAL A 244 -5.06 9.98 9.40
CA VAL A 244 -3.92 9.87 8.51
C VAL A 244 -4.40 10.06 7.06
N SER A 245 -3.90 11.12 6.42
CA SER A 245 -4.31 11.53 5.08
C SER A 245 -3.30 11.05 4.03
N LEU A 246 -3.67 10.01 3.27
CA LEU A 246 -2.83 9.47 2.20
C LEU A 246 -2.90 10.28 0.90
N GLU A 247 -3.86 11.19 0.79
CA GLU A 247 -4.04 12.05 -0.38
C GLU A 247 -3.21 13.34 -0.35
N THR A 248 -2.67 13.70 0.82
CA THR A 248 -1.83 14.90 1.02
C THR A 248 -0.37 14.55 1.30
N VAL A 249 0.04 13.30 1.06
CA VAL A 249 1.41 12.82 1.28
C VAL A 249 2.42 13.69 0.55
N ASP A 250 3.51 14.01 1.22
CA ASP A 250 4.57 14.79 0.60
C ASP A 250 5.25 13.95 -0.48
N THR A 251 5.13 14.44 -1.72
CA THR A 251 5.67 13.81 -2.92
C THR A 251 6.90 14.54 -3.44
N SER A 252 7.47 15.49 -2.68
CA SER A 252 8.67 16.26 -3.04
C SER A 252 9.86 15.38 -3.47
N ASN A 253 10.06 14.25 -2.80
CA ASN A 253 11.12 13.29 -3.10
C ASN A 253 10.80 12.34 -4.27
N ILE A 254 9.63 12.45 -4.86
CA ILE A 254 9.12 11.55 -5.90
C ILE A 254 8.76 12.39 -7.13
N ARG A 255 9.17 11.96 -8.31
CA ARG A 255 8.77 12.63 -9.55
C ARG A 255 7.27 12.40 -9.78
N GLY A 256 6.42 13.31 -9.31
CA GLY A 256 4.98 13.28 -9.59
C GLY A 256 4.09 13.70 -8.42
N SER A 257 2.89 13.14 -8.40
CA SER A 257 1.83 13.40 -7.44
C SER A 257 1.34 12.10 -6.80
N VAL A 258 0.48 12.17 -5.80
CA VAL A 258 -0.16 10.97 -5.21
C VAL A 258 -0.90 10.11 -6.26
N TRP A 259 -1.36 10.72 -7.35
CA TRP A 259 -1.96 9.99 -8.49
C TRP A 259 -0.93 9.14 -9.25
N HIS A 260 0.32 9.58 -9.32
CA HIS A 260 1.42 8.77 -9.87
C HIS A 260 1.80 7.64 -8.91
N LEU A 261 1.82 7.90 -7.60
CA LEU A 261 2.06 6.86 -6.60
C LEU A 261 1.03 5.74 -6.70
N ALA A 262 -0.24 6.08 -6.91
CA ALA A 262 -1.31 5.11 -7.08
C ALA A 262 -1.08 4.13 -8.26
N LEU A 263 -0.24 4.46 -9.24
CA LEU A 263 0.12 3.57 -10.35
C LEU A 263 1.09 2.46 -9.96
N LYS A 264 1.90 2.69 -8.91
CA LYS A 264 2.74 1.65 -8.31
C LYS A 264 1.90 0.67 -7.49
N ASN A 265 0.77 1.12 -6.96
CA ASN A 265 -0.15 0.29 -6.23
C ASN A 265 -0.77 -0.80 -7.09
N THR A 266 -0.58 -2.06 -6.70
CA THR A 266 -1.16 -3.20 -7.41
C THR A 266 -2.69 -3.19 -7.38
N ASN A 267 -3.29 -2.60 -6.34
CA ASN A 267 -4.72 -2.45 -6.18
C ASN A 267 -5.22 -1.14 -6.79
N SER A 268 -5.77 -1.23 -8.01
CA SER A 268 -6.37 -0.09 -8.70
C SER A 268 -7.53 0.59 -7.94
N ASN A 269 -8.13 -0.05 -6.93
CA ASN A 269 -9.16 0.57 -6.07
C ASN A 269 -8.62 1.70 -5.20
N PHE A 270 -7.30 1.84 -5.02
CA PHE A 270 -6.75 3.00 -4.36
C PHE A 270 -7.02 4.31 -5.12
N ILE A 271 -7.16 4.28 -6.45
CA ILE A 271 -7.61 5.45 -7.23
C ILE A 271 -9.02 5.89 -6.80
N ASP A 272 -9.90 4.97 -6.40
CA ASP A 272 -11.24 5.32 -5.93
C ASP A 272 -11.21 6.01 -4.56
N TYR A 273 -10.16 5.80 -3.76
CA TYR A 273 -9.91 6.54 -2.52
C TYR A 273 -9.49 7.97 -2.86
N LEU A 274 -8.49 8.13 -3.73
CA LEU A 274 -8.05 9.44 -4.19
C LEU A 274 -9.17 10.23 -4.86
N ALA A 275 -10.03 9.57 -5.65
CA ALA A 275 -11.20 10.18 -6.27
C ALA A 275 -12.16 10.84 -5.26
N ARG A 276 -12.22 10.34 -4.02
CA ARG A 276 -13.10 10.86 -2.97
C ARG A 276 -12.46 12.00 -2.18
N TYR A 277 -11.16 11.88 -1.90
CA TYR A 277 -10.51 12.72 -0.89
C TYR A 277 -9.41 13.61 -1.46
N ALA A 278 -8.73 13.20 -2.52
CA ALA A 278 -7.66 13.98 -3.13
C ALA A 278 -8.22 15.15 -3.95
N ASP A 279 -7.40 16.20 -4.07
CA ASP A 279 -7.67 17.29 -4.99
C ASP A 279 -7.61 16.78 -6.44
N ARG A 280 -8.79 16.75 -7.08
CA ARG A 280 -8.95 16.31 -8.47
C ARG A 280 -8.32 17.26 -9.48
N THR A 281 -8.10 18.53 -9.14
CA THR A 281 -7.42 19.47 -10.06
C THR A 281 -5.97 19.06 -10.34
N ARG A 282 -5.40 18.20 -9.48
CA ARG A 282 -4.04 17.67 -9.59
C ARG A 282 -3.97 16.30 -10.29
N ILE A 283 -5.09 15.76 -10.79
CA ILE A 283 -5.11 14.44 -11.46
C ILE A 283 -4.33 14.43 -12.77
N ASP A 284 -4.19 15.58 -13.42
CA ASP A 284 -3.45 15.76 -14.68
C ASP A 284 -2.11 16.49 -14.46
N LEU A 285 -1.71 16.71 -13.20
CA LEU A 285 -0.41 17.32 -12.89
C LEU A 285 0.71 16.41 -13.40
N LEU A 286 1.67 16.96 -14.13
CA LEU A 286 2.72 16.19 -14.80
C LEU A 286 3.86 15.81 -13.84
N ALA A 287 4.41 14.60 -14.00
CA ALA A 287 5.64 14.16 -13.34
C ALA A 287 6.86 14.40 -14.23
N GLY A 288 7.90 15.07 -13.70
CA GLY A 288 9.21 15.18 -14.33
C GLY A 288 9.13 15.63 -15.80
N HIS A 289 9.55 14.75 -16.74
CA HIS A 289 9.55 15.00 -18.20
C HIS A 289 8.16 14.99 -18.85
N MET A 290 7.16 15.59 -18.20
CA MET A 290 5.83 15.89 -18.76
C MET A 290 4.88 14.70 -18.95
N GLU A 291 4.99 13.63 -18.16
CA GLU A 291 4.01 12.54 -18.22
C GLU A 291 2.87 12.76 -17.20
N SER A 292 1.61 12.74 -17.66
CA SER A 292 0.45 12.74 -16.76
C SER A 292 0.22 11.35 -16.15
N PRO A 293 -0.49 11.22 -15.02
CA PRO A 293 -0.84 9.91 -14.45
C PRO A 293 -1.53 8.98 -15.45
N LEU A 294 -2.32 9.53 -16.38
CA LEU A 294 -3.00 8.76 -17.41
C LEU A 294 -2.01 8.18 -18.44
N GLN A 295 -1.05 8.99 -18.90
CA GLN A 295 0.02 8.54 -19.80
C GLN A 295 0.92 7.51 -19.10
N ALA A 296 1.32 7.77 -17.85
CA ALA A 296 2.13 6.86 -17.04
C ALA A 296 1.44 5.50 -16.84
N ALA A 297 0.12 5.47 -16.64
CA ALA A 297 -0.63 4.22 -16.56
C ALA A 297 -0.53 3.38 -17.85
N ARG A 298 -0.49 4.03 -19.03
CA ARG A 298 -0.30 3.37 -20.33
C ARG A 298 1.12 2.86 -20.50
N THR A 299 2.13 3.68 -20.20
CA THR A 299 3.56 3.31 -20.25
C THR A 299 3.87 2.11 -19.35
N LEU A 300 3.31 2.10 -18.14
CA LEU A 300 3.42 1.00 -17.17
C LEU A 300 2.49 -0.20 -17.46
N LYS A 301 1.71 -0.15 -18.56
CA LYS A 301 0.75 -1.19 -18.98
C LYS A 301 -0.33 -1.53 -17.93
N ARG A 302 -0.68 -0.58 -17.06
CA ARG A 302 -1.69 -0.69 -15.99
C ARG A 302 -3.10 -0.31 -16.47
N PHE A 303 -3.72 -1.16 -17.29
CA PHE A 303 -4.99 -0.84 -17.95
C PHE A 303 -6.17 -0.59 -16.99
N ASN A 304 -6.22 -1.27 -15.84
CA ASN A 304 -7.27 -1.06 -14.84
C ASN A 304 -7.14 0.32 -14.17
N HIS A 305 -5.92 0.74 -13.84
CA HIS A 305 -5.63 2.07 -13.32
C HIS A 305 -6.01 3.16 -14.31
N PHE A 306 -5.63 2.96 -15.57
CA PHE A 306 -5.98 3.86 -16.67
C PHE A 306 -7.50 4.08 -16.80
N LYS A 307 -8.29 2.98 -16.79
CA LYS A 307 -9.76 3.08 -16.80
C LYS A 307 -10.29 3.88 -15.61
N LYS A 308 -9.70 3.71 -14.43
CA LYS A 308 -10.15 4.39 -13.22
C LYS A 308 -9.77 5.86 -13.18
N LEU A 309 -8.59 6.22 -13.68
CA LEU A 309 -8.20 7.62 -13.87
C LEU A 309 -9.19 8.34 -14.78
N LEU A 310 -9.55 7.74 -15.93
CA LEU A 310 -10.56 8.29 -16.82
C LEU A 310 -11.94 8.45 -16.15
N SER A 311 -12.41 7.43 -15.43
CA SER A 311 -13.69 7.52 -14.72
C SER A 311 -13.67 8.53 -13.56
N THR A 312 -12.48 8.87 -13.06
CA THR A 312 -12.28 9.88 -12.01
C THR A 312 -12.15 11.30 -12.60
N GLY A 313 -12.00 11.39 -13.92
CA GLY A 313 -11.93 12.66 -14.64
C GLY A 313 -10.53 13.07 -15.07
N ALA A 314 -9.56 12.15 -15.21
CA ALA A 314 -8.32 12.46 -15.91
C ALA A 314 -8.59 12.85 -17.37
N ASP A 315 -7.80 13.76 -17.93
CA ASP A 315 -7.99 14.27 -19.29
C ASP A 315 -7.37 13.35 -20.36
N PRO A 316 -8.17 12.69 -21.22
CA PRO A 316 -7.65 11.89 -22.32
C PRO A 316 -7.30 12.70 -23.58
N ASP A 317 -7.66 13.99 -23.67
CA ASP A 317 -7.79 14.67 -24.95
C ASP A 317 -6.47 14.79 -25.70
N GLU A 318 -5.40 15.19 -25.02
CA GLU A 318 -4.07 15.28 -25.61
C GLU A 318 -3.58 13.91 -26.10
N MET A 319 -3.75 12.86 -25.28
CA MET A 319 -3.33 11.51 -25.61
C MET A 319 -4.10 10.95 -26.82
N VAL A 320 -5.42 11.18 -26.91
CA VAL A 320 -6.23 10.77 -28.06
C VAL A 320 -5.80 11.47 -29.34
N LYS A 321 -5.53 12.80 -29.27
CA LYS A 321 -5.05 13.58 -30.42
C LYS A 321 -3.67 13.10 -30.88
N LEU A 322 -2.75 12.83 -29.95
CA LEU A 322 -1.42 12.30 -30.26
C LEU A 322 -1.51 10.90 -30.88
N ASP A 323 -2.33 10.01 -30.31
CA ASP A 323 -2.54 8.66 -30.87
C ASP A 323 -3.05 8.72 -32.31
N LEU A 324 -3.97 9.65 -32.60
CA LEU A 324 -4.55 9.80 -33.95
C LEU A 324 -3.53 10.23 -35.00
N LEU A 325 -2.41 10.85 -34.63
CA LEU A 325 -1.34 11.16 -35.57
C LEU A 325 -0.90 9.88 -36.30
N ASP A 326 -0.72 8.77 -35.58
CA ASP A 326 -0.17 7.53 -36.11
C ASP A 326 -1.24 6.51 -36.55
N LEU A 327 -2.51 6.95 -36.68
CA LEU A 327 -3.67 6.13 -37.05
C LEU A 327 -3.71 4.79 -36.29
N PRO A 328 -4.13 4.82 -35.01
CA PRO A 328 -4.06 3.66 -34.15
C PRO A 328 -4.99 2.56 -34.66
N ARG A 329 -4.77 1.33 -34.22
CA ARG A 329 -5.71 0.26 -34.58
C ARG A 329 -7.05 0.50 -33.88
N PRO A 330 -8.21 0.36 -34.54
CA PRO A 330 -9.52 0.47 -33.90
C PRO A 330 -9.73 -0.52 -32.73
N SER A 331 -8.97 -1.62 -32.74
CA SER A 331 -8.95 -2.62 -31.66
C SER A 331 -7.99 -2.29 -30.51
N ASP A 332 -7.24 -1.18 -30.58
CA ASP A 332 -6.41 -0.72 -29.47
C ASP A 332 -7.31 -0.33 -28.30
N LYS A 333 -7.26 -1.16 -27.24
CA LYS A 333 -8.07 -0.98 -26.04
C LYS A 333 -7.77 0.34 -25.32
N TRP A 334 -6.54 0.85 -25.39
CA TRP A 334 -6.16 2.11 -24.72
C TRP A 334 -6.84 3.29 -25.42
N PHE A 335 -6.62 3.39 -26.73
CA PHE A 335 -7.24 4.41 -27.57
C PHE A 335 -8.77 4.37 -27.48
N LYS A 336 -9.36 3.18 -27.66
CA LYS A 336 -10.82 3.00 -27.61
C LYS A 336 -11.41 3.43 -26.26
N THR A 337 -10.72 3.12 -25.16
CA THR A 337 -11.17 3.53 -23.83
C THR A 337 -11.02 5.03 -23.64
N ALA A 338 -9.88 5.62 -24.01
CA ALA A 338 -9.63 7.05 -23.93
C ALA A 338 -10.66 7.87 -24.73
N LEU A 339 -10.93 7.44 -25.96
CA LEU A 339 -11.92 8.04 -26.85
C LEU A 339 -13.32 8.04 -26.22
N GLY A 340 -13.68 6.99 -25.48
CA GLY A 340 -14.95 6.92 -24.74
C GLY A 340 -15.11 8.04 -23.69
N PHE A 341 -14.00 8.62 -23.21
CA PHE A 341 -13.95 9.72 -22.25
C PHE A 341 -13.54 11.06 -22.85
N PHE A 342 -13.28 11.13 -24.17
CA PHE A 342 -12.82 12.33 -24.85
C PHE A 342 -13.80 13.48 -24.66
N ARG A 343 -13.29 14.60 -24.12
CA ARG A 343 -14.11 15.72 -23.66
C ARG A 343 -14.59 16.55 -24.83
N ASN A 344 -13.68 16.84 -25.76
CA ASN A 344 -13.96 17.72 -26.89
C ASN A 344 -14.45 16.99 -28.15
N ILE A 345 -15.31 15.97 -28.01
CA ILE A 345 -15.74 15.13 -29.15
C ILE A 345 -16.52 15.91 -30.22
N ASN A 346 -17.18 17.00 -29.82
CA ASN A 346 -18.00 17.83 -30.68
C ASN A 346 -17.71 19.33 -30.44
N PRO A 347 -16.53 19.83 -30.83
CA PRO A 347 -16.19 21.24 -30.67
C PRO A 347 -17.12 22.07 -31.56
N ASN A 348 -17.76 23.09 -31.00
CA ASN A 348 -18.63 24.07 -31.68
C ASN A 348 -19.45 23.48 -32.86
N PRO A 349 -20.53 22.74 -32.57
CA PRO A 349 -21.29 21.99 -33.57
C PRO A 349 -21.75 22.88 -34.75
N GLY A 350 -21.49 22.43 -35.97
CA GLY A 350 -21.85 23.13 -37.21
C GLY A 350 -21.05 24.40 -37.50
N GLN A 351 -20.14 24.80 -36.61
CA GLN A 351 -19.29 25.97 -36.77
C GLN A 351 -17.90 25.61 -37.28
N GLN A 352 -17.06 26.63 -37.44
CA GLN A 352 -15.65 26.50 -37.79
C GLN A 352 -14.80 26.26 -36.54
N VAL A 353 -13.96 25.23 -36.56
CA VAL A 353 -13.07 24.86 -35.45
C VAL A 353 -11.65 24.67 -35.99
N SER A 354 -10.66 25.25 -35.32
CA SER A 354 -9.26 25.02 -35.69
C SER A 354 -8.89 23.54 -35.54
N GLY A 355 -8.28 22.98 -36.58
CA GLY A 355 -8.02 21.54 -36.72
C GLY A 355 -9.25 20.65 -36.95
N GLY A 356 -10.47 21.21 -36.93
CA GLY A 356 -11.72 20.47 -37.08
C GLY A 356 -12.01 19.49 -35.93
N THR A 357 -12.92 18.54 -36.18
CA THR A 357 -13.25 17.44 -35.25
C THR A 357 -12.21 16.31 -35.30
N LEU A 358 -12.28 15.32 -34.40
CA LEU A 358 -11.44 14.12 -34.47
C LEU A 358 -11.55 13.37 -35.81
N ILE A 359 -12.68 13.48 -36.51
CA ILE A 359 -12.87 12.88 -37.84
C ILE A 359 -11.96 13.58 -38.87
N HIS A 360 -11.82 14.90 -38.79
CA HIS A 360 -10.88 15.64 -39.63
C HIS A 360 -9.44 15.20 -39.37
N GLN A 361 -9.08 15.00 -38.09
CA GLN A 361 -7.76 14.51 -37.72
C GLN A 361 -7.48 13.11 -38.28
N VAL A 362 -8.45 12.18 -38.24
CA VAL A 362 -8.28 10.85 -38.87
C VAL A 362 -8.00 10.97 -40.37
N ILE A 363 -8.68 11.89 -41.08
CA ILE A 363 -8.48 12.09 -42.52
C ILE A 363 -7.10 12.72 -42.78
N ALA A 364 -6.70 13.72 -41.99
CA ALA A 364 -5.40 14.37 -42.10
C ALA A 364 -4.25 13.39 -41.84
N SER A 365 -4.35 12.57 -40.79
CA SER A 365 -3.38 11.52 -40.48
C SER A 365 -3.32 10.46 -41.57
N LEU A 366 -4.47 10.03 -42.11
CA LEU A 366 -4.52 9.16 -43.29
C LEU A 366 -3.75 9.75 -44.47
N HIS A 367 -3.95 11.05 -44.74
CA HIS A 367 -3.27 11.72 -45.83
C HIS A 367 -1.76 11.76 -45.65
N ARG A 368 -1.29 12.07 -44.43
CA ARG A 368 0.12 12.05 -44.05
C ARG A 368 0.74 10.67 -44.25
N GLU A 369 0.13 9.62 -43.70
CA GLU A 369 0.60 8.24 -43.79
C GLU A 369 0.62 7.72 -45.24
N ILE A 370 -0.39 8.08 -46.05
CA ILE A 370 -0.40 7.70 -47.47
C ILE A 370 0.72 8.41 -48.24
N THR A 371 0.97 9.69 -47.95
CA THR A 371 2.05 10.46 -48.57
C THR A 371 3.41 9.85 -48.23
N GLU A 372 3.63 9.44 -46.98
CA GLU A 372 4.84 8.74 -46.54
C GLU A 372 5.02 7.38 -47.23
N VAL A 373 3.95 6.58 -47.33
CA VAL A 373 3.98 5.30 -48.07
C VAL A 373 4.31 5.52 -49.56
N GLN A 374 3.80 6.59 -50.16
CA GLN A 374 4.05 6.92 -51.56
C GLN A 374 5.50 7.34 -51.81
N SER A 375 6.06 8.16 -50.92
CA SER A 375 7.42 8.68 -51.02
C SER A 375 8.50 7.66 -50.61
N ASN A 376 8.15 6.61 -49.86
CA ASN A 376 9.11 5.60 -49.43
C ASN A 376 9.74 4.82 -50.61
N PRO A 377 11.07 4.90 -50.83
CA PRO A 377 11.74 4.24 -51.96
C PRO A 377 11.92 2.73 -51.77
N HIS A 378 11.81 2.22 -50.53
CA HIS A 378 12.04 0.80 -50.20
C HIS A 378 10.81 -0.09 -50.41
N LEU A 379 9.69 0.48 -50.84
CA LEU A 379 8.45 -0.27 -51.06
C LEU A 379 8.17 -0.43 -52.56
N SER A 380 7.90 -1.66 -52.98
CA SER A 380 7.42 -1.92 -54.34
C SER A 380 6.02 -1.33 -54.57
N THR A 381 5.63 -1.15 -55.83
CA THR A 381 4.29 -0.65 -56.20
C THR A 381 3.17 -1.47 -55.57
N SER A 382 3.32 -2.81 -55.54
CA SER A 382 2.35 -3.72 -54.92
C SER A 382 2.29 -3.54 -53.40
N GLN A 383 3.44 -3.41 -52.73
CA GLN A 383 3.49 -3.14 -51.29
C GLN A 383 2.88 -1.79 -50.93
N LYS A 384 3.16 -0.73 -51.72
CA LYS A 384 2.55 0.60 -51.55
C LYS A 384 1.03 0.51 -51.69
N ALA A 385 0.52 -0.16 -52.72
CA ALA A 385 -0.91 -0.36 -52.92
C ALA A 385 -1.56 -1.11 -51.75
N GLY A 386 -0.94 -2.20 -51.29
CA GLY A 386 -1.41 -2.98 -50.14
C GLY A 386 -1.45 -2.18 -48.84
N LYS A 387 -0.38 -1.41 -48.53
CA LYS A 387 -0.34 -0.53 -47.35
C LYS A 387 -1.40 0.56 -47.41
N ARG A 388 -1.54 1.27 -48.55
CA ARG A 388 -2.59 2.29 -48.73
C ARG A 388 -3.99 1.73 -48.50
N ARG A 389 -4.30 0.55 -49.07
CA ARG A 389 -5.60 -0.11 -48.86
C ARG A 389 -5.86 -0.37 -47.38
N ARG A 390 -4.88 -0.91 -46.65
CA ARG A 390 -4.99 -1.17 -45.21
C ARG A 390 -5.19 0.11 -44.39
N LEU A 391 -4.47 1.18 -44.72
CA LEU A 391 -4.61 2.48 -44.07
C LEU A 391 -6.00 3.07 -44.29
N LYS A 392 -6.53 3.03 -45.52
CA LYS A 392 -7.88 3.50 -45.84
C LYS A 392 -8.95 2.70 -45.07
N THR A 393 -8.85 1.37 -45.03
CA THR A 393 -9.76 0.53 -44.24
C THR A 393 -9.69 0.88 -42.76
N ARG A 394 -8.46 1.03 -42.20
CA ARG A 394 -8.26 1.42 -40.81
C ARG A 394 -8.89 2.78 -40.50
N ALA A 395 -8.69 3.77 -41.36
CA ALA A 395 -9.27 5.09 -41.20
C ALA A 395 -10.80 5.05 -41.26
N ALA A 396 -11.41 4.27 -42.15
CA ALA A 396 -12.86 4.07 -42.18
C ALA A 396 -13.38 3.48 -40.86
N ASP A 397 -12.70 2.49 -40.30
CA ASP A 397 -13.06 1.88 -39.02
C ASP A 397 -12.86 2.84 -37.84
N LEU A 398 -11.80 3.65 -37.85
CA LEU A 398 -11.58 4.72 -36.86
C LEU A 398 -12.66 5.80 -36.94
N ILE A 399 -13.05 6.23 -38.15
CA ILE A 399 -14.14 7.20 -38.33
C ILE A 399 -15.44 6.63 -37.75
N ARG A 400 -15.77 5.37 -38.05
CA ARG A 400 -16.94 4.71 -37.45
C ARG A 400 -16.86 4.69 -35.93
N LEU A 401 -15.69 4.38 -35.37
CA LEU A 401 -15.47 4.36 -33.92
C LEU A 401 -15.63 5.76 -33.30
N VAL A 402 -15.05 6.81 -33.89
CA VAL A 402 -15.19 8.20 -33.45
C VAL A 402 -16.64 8.68 -33.54
N ARG A 403 -17.38 8.26 -34.57
CA ARG A 403 -18.80 8.58 -34.75
C ARG A 403 -19.72 7.96 -33.69
N VAL A 404 -19.33 6.84 -33.07
CA VAL A 404 -20.07 6.29 -31.91
C VAL A 404 -20.15 7.33 -30.79
N GLY A 405 -19.10 8.15 -30.66
CA GLY A 405 -19.00 9.24 -29.71
C GLY A 405 -18.31 8.86 -28.41
N SER A 406 -18.35 9.79 -27.47
CA SER A 406 -17.88 9.64 -26.09
C SER A 406 -19.05 9.83 -25.11
N ILE A 407 -18.78 9.74 -23.81
CA ILE A 407 -19.74 10.12 -22.78
C ILE A 407 -20.20 11.58 -22.89
N GLN A 408 -19.49 12.44 -23.63
CA GLN A 408 -19.86 13.83 -23.88
C GLN A 408 -20.74 14.02 -25.12
N GLY A 409 -21.03 12.95 -25.86
CA GLY A 409 -21.90 13.00 -27.04
C GLY A 409 -21.21 12.51 -28.30
N ARG A 410 -21.70 12.96 -29.46
CA ARG A 410 -21.25 12.51 -30.78
C ARG A 410 -20.69 13.68 -31.58
N PRO A 411 -19.69 13.44 -32.45
CA PRO A 411 -19.16 14.48 -33.31
C PRO A 411 -20.23 14.92 -34.33
N ASP A 412 -20.37 16.22 -34.54
CA ASP A 412 -21.18 16.78 -35.62
C ASP A 412 -20.42 16.69 -36.95
N LEU A 413 -21.05 16.05 -37.93
CA LEU A 413 -20.49 15.84 -39.27
C LEU A 413 -20.53 17.13 -40.12
N THR A 414 -21.28 18.14 -39.67
CA THR A 414 -21.40 19.44 -40.32
C THR A 414 -20.36 20.46 -39.84
N THR A 415 -19.67 20.19 -38.72
CA THR A 415 -18.55 21.01 -38.24
C THR A 415 -17.47 21.14 -39.31
N ARG A 416 -16.93 22.35 -39.43
CA ARG A 416 -15.94 22.72 -40.44
C ARG A 416 -14.57 22.91 -39.80
N ASP A 417 -13.51 22.51 -40.49
CA ASP A 417 -12.14 22.82 -40.09
C ASP A 417 -11.80 24.31 -40.31
N GLU A 418 -10.57 24.71 -39.97
CA GLU A 418 -10.06 26.07 -40.18
C GLU A 418 -10.09 26.56 -41.64
N ARG A 419 -10.23 25.67 -42.62
CA ARG A 419 -10.37 26.01 -44.04
C ARG A 419 -11.83 26.08 -44.49
N GLY A 420 -12.77 25.98 -43.54
CA GLY A 420 -14.21 25.98 -43.82
C GLY A 420 -14.72 24.68 -44.45
N LYS A 421 -13.94 23.58 -44.39
CA LYS A 421 -14.28 22.30 -45.01
C LYS A 421 -14.87 21.35 -43.97
N THR A 422 -15.94 20.64 -44.34
CA THR A 422 -16.43 19.50 -43.55
C THR A 422 -15.54 18.28 -43.77
N ALA A 423 -15.64 17.28 -42.90
CA ALA A 423 -14.86 16.05 -43.02
C ALA A 423 -15.08 15.35 -44.36
N ILE A 424 -16.32 15.33 -44.88
CA ILE A 424 -16.62 14.76 -46.20
C ILE A 424 -16.01 15.59 -47.35
N ALA A 425 -15.98 16.92 -47.22
CA ALA A 425 -15.33 17.79 -48.21
C ALA A 425 -13.81 17.57 -48.22
N LEU A 426 -13.18 17.41 -47.04
CA LEU A 426 -11.76 17.11 -46.91
C LEU A 426 -11.41 15.73 -47.49
N ALA A 427 -12.23 14.71 -47.25
CA ALA A 427 -12.04 13.38 -47.85
C ALA A 427 -12.20 13.39 -49.38
N ARG A 428 -13.08 14.26 -49.93
CA ARG A 428 -13.22 14.47 -51.38
C ARG A 428 -11.99 15.11 -51.99
N GLU A 429 -11.49 16.16 -51.38
CA GLU A 429 -10.26 16.85 -51.82
C GLU A 429 -9.06 15.91 -51.93
N HIS A 430 -8.90 14.99 -50.97
CA HIS A 430 -7.81 14.02 -50.99
C HIS A 430 -8.09 12.74 -51.81
N GLY A 431 -9.27 12.60 -52.41
CA GLY A 431 -9.63 11.43 -53.23
C GLY A 431 -9.85 10.13 -52.44
N TYR A 432 -10.34 10.23 -51.19
CA TYR A 432 -10.59 9.07 -50.31
C TYR A 432 -12.05 8.62 -50.34
N HIS A 433 -12.51 8.17 -51.51
CA HIS A 433 -13.88 7.72 -51.75
C HIS A 433 -14.32 6.58 -50.82
N GLU A 434 -13.38 5.73 -50.38
CA GLU A 434 -13.65 4.61 -49.48
C GLU A 434 -14.13 5.05 -48.08
N LEU A 435 -13.94 6.32 -47.72
CA LEU A 435 -14.40 6.87 -46.45
C LEU A 435 -15.84 7.38 -46.50
N TYR A 436 -16.45 7.55 -47.69
CA TYR A 436 -17.76 8.21 -47.81
C TYR A 436 -18.85 7.47 -47.05
N ALA A 437 -18.91 6.14 -47.16
CA ALA A 437 -19.85 5.32 -46.39
C ALA A 437 -19.66 5.48 -44.86
N ALA A 438 -18.45 5.77 -44.39
CA ALA A 438 -18.19 6.03 -42.97
C ALA A 438 -18.51 7.48 -42.56
N LEU A 439 -18.62 8.42 -43.51
CA LEU A 439 -18.88 9.85 -43.29
C LEU A 439 -20.33 10.26 -43.57
N GLU A 440 -21.10 9.43 -44.27
CA GLU A 440 -22.51 9.67 -44.52
C GLU A 440 -23.36 9.43 -43.25
N PRO A 441 -24.40 10.25 -43.03
CA PRO A 441 -25.30 10.11 -41.89
C PRO A 441 -26.18 8.86 -42.03
N SER A 442 -25.67 7.68 -41.68
CA SER A 442 -26.49 6.48 -41.46
C SER A 442 -27.13 6.48 -40.06
N PRO A 443 -28.32 5.86 -39.89
CA PRO A 443 -28.87 5.56 -38.58
C PRO A 443 -27.92 4.57 -37.88
N LEU A 444 -27.16 5.05 -36.90
CA LEU A 444 -26.29 4.19 -36.10
C LEU A 444 -27.16 3.32 -35.18
N PRO A 445 -26.81 2.03 -34.97
CA PRO A 445 -27.49 1.20 -33.98
C PRO A 445 -27.40 1.86 -32.59
N ASN A 446 -28.49 1.79 -31.82
CA ASN A 446 -28.52 2.24 -30.43
C ASN A 446 -27.55 1.36 -29.61
N ILE A 447 -26.30 1.81 -29.48
CA ILE A 447 -25.32 1.22 -28.58
C ILE A 447 -25.43 2.00 -27.27
N GLU A 448 -25.88 1.33 -26.21
CA GLU A 448 -25.87 1.87 -24.86
C GLU A 448 -24.44 2.27 -24.48
N ILE A 449 -24.17 3.58 -24.41
CA ILE A 449 -22.93 4.10 -23.82
C ILE A 449 -23.01 3.73 -22.33
N PRO A 450 -22.00 3.02 -21.76
CA PRO A 450 -22.05 2.61 -20.37
C PRO A 450 -22.30 3.83 -19.49
N ALA A 451 -23.46 3.85 -18.83
CA ALA A 451 -23.82 4.88 -17.89
C ALA A 451 -22.79 4.86 -16.76
N VAL A 452 -21.90 5.84 -16.73
CA VAL A 452 -21.15 6.15 -15.52
C VAL A 452 -22.21 6.56 -14.51
N ARG A 453 -22.44 5.73 -13.48
CA ARG A 453 -23.26 6.12 -12.33
C ARG A 453 -22.64 7.40 -11.77
N ARG A 454 -23.17 8.57 -12.15
CA ARG A 454 -22.89 9.84 -11.48
C ARG A 454 -23.32 9.63 -10.02
N ARG A 455 -22.36 9.34 -9.15
CA ARG A 455 -22.58 9.28 -7.70
C ARG A 455 -22.85 10.67 -7.12
N ASP A 456 -22.73 11.73 -7.92
CA ASP A 456 -22.96 13.11 -7.50
C ASP A 456 -24.45 13.43 -7.23
N ALA A 457 -25.38 12.50 -7.50
CA ALA A 457 -26.80 12.69 -7.21
C ALA A 457 -27.27 12.10 -5.85
N LEU A 458 -26.40 11.43 -5.09
CA LEU A 458 -26.72 10.87 -3.77
C LEU A 458 -25.53 11.00 -2.82
N MET A 459 -25.09 12.24 -2.59
CA MET A 459 -24.44 12.60 -1.33
C MET A 459 -25.56 12.96 -0.36
N PRO A 460 -25.96 12.09 0.61
CA PRO A 460 -26.65 12.61 1.77
C PRO A 460 -25.70 13.64 2.38
N GLN A 461 -26.18 14.86 2.61
CA GLN A 461 -25.48 15.80 3.45
C GLN A 461 -25.18 15.08 4.76
N LEU A 462 -23.91 14.74 5.00
CA LEU A 462 -23.43 14.35 6.30
C LEU A 462 -23.61 15.59 7.18
N GLN A 463 -24.80 15.71 7.78
CA GLN A 463 -24.97 16.48 8.99
C GLN A 463 -23.88 16.02 9.94
N GLN A 464 -23.05 16.97 10.37
CA GLN A 464 -22.16 16.78 11.50
C GLN A 464 -22.94 16.09 12.61
N PRO A 465 -22.43 14.99 13.20
CA PRO A 465 -23.11 14.38 14.34
C PRO A 465 -23.05 15.38 15.49
N GLY A 466 -24.14 16.12 15.68
CA GLY A 466 -24.40 16.84 16.91
C GLY A 466 -24.31 15.84 18.05
N ALA A 467 -23.45 16.12 19.02
CA ALA A 467 -23.22 15.34 20.22
C ALA A 467 -24.56 14.96 20.88
N ARG A 468 -25.03 13.74 20.65
CA ARG A 468 -26.12 13.13 21.40
C ARG A 468 -25.51 12.29 22.51
N ILE A 469 -25.42 12.90 23.67
CA ILE A 469 -25.25 12.21 24.95
C ILE A 469 -26.45 11.27 25.14
N PRO A 470 -26.28 9.94 25.22
CA PRO A 470 -27.36 9.07 25.66
C PRO A 470 -27.45 9.17 27.19
N ALA A 471 -28.63 9.58 27.65
CA ALA A 471 -28.98 9.59 29.06
C ALA A 471 -28.84 8.17 29.66
N ARG A 472 -28.16 8.12 30.81
CA ARG A 472 -28.12 7.00 31.76
C ARG A 472 -29.51 6.40 31.98
N GLY A 473 -29.59 5.07 32.03
CA GLY A 473 -30.77 4.44 32.62
C GLY A 473 -30.92 2.94 32.44
N HIS A 474 -29.94 2.11 32.80
CA HIS A 474 -30.26 0.72 33.14
C HIS A 474 -29.54 0.26 34.42
N ARG A 475 -30.38 0.01 35.43
CA ARG A 475 -30.05 -0.54 36.74
C ARG A 475 -29.61 -2.00 36.59
N TYR A 476 -28.46 -2.34 37.16
CA TYR A 476 -28.12 -3.73 37.48
C TYR A 476 -28.96 -4.18 38.69
N PRO A 477 -29.53 -5.40 38.68
CA PRO A 477 -29.91 -6.05 39.92
C PRO A 477 -28.67 -6.64 40.58
N THR A 478 -28.45 -6.25 41.82
CA THR A 478 -27.46 -6.79 42.75
C THR A 478 -27.73 -8.27 43.08
N ARG A 479 -26.62 -9.00 43.21
CA ARG A 479 -26.45 -10.31 43.86
C ARG A 479 -27.36 -10.53 45.07
N SER A 480 -27.91 -11.73 45.18
CA SER A 480 -28.28 -12.35 46.46
C SER A 480 -27.85 -13.81 46.45
N SER A 481 -26.81 -14.10 47.22
CA SER A 481 -26.39 -15.42 47.67
C SER A 481 -27.48 -16.08 48.51
N ARG A 482 -27.77 -17.37 48.28
CA ARG A 482 -28.22 -18.29 49.35
C ARG A 482 -27.83 -19.73 49.05
N LEU A 483 -26.95 -20.23 49.92
CA LEU A 483 -26.72 -21.65 50.24
C LEU A 483 -27.98 -22.28 50.84
N ARG A 484 -28.13 -23.60 50.57
CA ARG A 484 -28.91 -24.70 51.20
C ARG A 484 -29.48 -25.52 50.03
N GLY A 485 -29.24 -26.81 49.86
CA GLY A 485 -28.88 -27.89 50.76
C GLY A 485 -29.81 -29.06 50.44
N ALA A 486 -29.29 -30.09 49.76
CA ALA A 486 -29.75 -31.47 49.69
C ALA A 486 -28.78 -32.22 48.76
#